data_AF-A0A1H7FA93-F1
#
_entry.id   AF-A0A1H7FA93-F1
#
_cell.length_a   1.000
_cell.length_b   1.000
_cell.length_c   1.000
_cell.angle_alpha   90.00
_cell.angle_beta   90.00
_cell.angle_gamma   90.00
#
_symmetry.space_group_name_H-M   'P 1'
#
loop_
_entity.id
_entity.type
_entity.pdbx_description
1 polymer ?
#
loop_
_entity_poly.entity_id
_entity_poly.type
_entity_poly.pdbx_seq_one_letter_code
_entity_poly.pdbx_strand_id
1 'polypeptide(L)' 'MNGKHFEKRNVSPERAMQILHKNGLQVDENQAKKILDFMYILAKLVVKEYLSEDEN' A
#
# COMPACT_ATOMS: atom_id res chain seq x y z
N MET A 1 -7.72 -2.36 -24.52
CA MET A 1 -8.16 -2.21 -23.12
C MET A 1 -6.92 -1.97 -22.28
N ASN A 2 -6.67 -0.72 -21.86
CA ASN A 2 -5.44 -0.35 -21.17
C ASN A 2 -5.54 -0.78 -19.71
N GLY A 3 -5.00 -1.95 -19.40
CA GLY A 3 -4.90 -2.47 -18.04
C GLY A 3 -4.14 -1.47 -17.18
N LYS A 4 -4.80 -0.96 -16.13
CA LYS A 4 -4.15 -0.18 -15.07
C LYS A 4 -2.89 -0.91 -14.66
N HIS A 5 -1.75 -0.23 -14.81
CA HIS A 5 -0.46 -0.70 -14.33
C HIS A 5 -0.58 -0.76 -12.79
N PHE A 6 -1.03 -1.91 -12.26
CA PHE A 6 -0.95 -2.16 -10.83
C PHE A 6 0.53 -2.27 -10.55
N GLU A 7 1.13 -1.17 -10.10
CA GLU A 7 2.49 -1.20 -9.57
C GLU A 7 2.63 -2.41 -8.67
N LYS A 8 3.70 -3.17 -8.91
CA LYS A 8 3.97 -4.44 -8.25
C LYS A 8 4.02 -4.18 -6.75
N ARG A 9 2.93 -4.48 -6.04
CA ARG A 9 2.85 -4.26 -4.60
C ARG A 9 3.77 -5.27 -3.93
N ASN A 10 4.59 -4.81 -2.99
CA ASN A 10 5.42 -5.67 -2.15
C ASN A 10 4.58 -6.46 -1.13
N VAL A 11 3.35 -6.04 -0.88
CA VAL A 11 2.41 -6.64 0.06
C VAL A 11 1.06 -6.85 -0.63
N SER A 12 0.48 -8.06 -0.53
CA SER A 12 -0.84 -8.37 -1.08
C SER A 12 -1.97 -7.98 -0.11
N PRO A 13 -3.22 -7.79 -0.58
CA PRO A 13 -4.37 -7.54 0.30
C PRO A 13 -4.57 -8.61 1.37
N GLU A 14 -4.36 -9.89 1.04
CA GLU A 14 -4.49 -11.01 1.99
C GLU A 14 -3.41 -10.93 3.06
N ARG A 15 -2.19 -10.56 2.68
CA ARG A 15 -1.11 -10.34 3.64
C ARG A 15 -1.40 -9.14 4.55
N ALA A 16 -1.94 -8.05 4.01
CA ALA A 16 -2.37 -6.89 4.79
C ALA A 16 -3.48 -7.28 5.78
N MET A 17 -4.49 -8.04 5.34
CA MET A 17 -5.56 -8.57 6.18
C MET A 17 -5.01 -9.41 7.33
N GLN A 18 -4.08 -10.34 7.07
CA GLN A 18 -3.43 -11.15 8.11
C GLN A 18 -2.71 -10.29 9.15
N ILE A 19 -2.00 -9.24 8.73
CA ILE A 19 -1.29 -8.32 9.63
C ILE A 19 -2.30 -7.54 10.48
N LEU A 20 -3.36 -7.00 9.87
CA LEU A 20 -4.38 -6.23 10.57
C LEU A 20 -5.13 -7.10 11.60
N HIS A 21 -5.50 -8.33 11.23
CA HIS A 21 -6.14 -9.29 12.13
C HIS A 21 -5.26 -9.63 13.33
N LYS A 22 -3.95 -9.84 13.12
CA LYS A 22 -2.99 -10.08 14.22
C LYS A 22 -2.91 -8.93 15.22
N ASN A 23 -3.28 -7.73 14.82
CA ASN A 23 -3.31 -6.53 15.65
C ASN A 23 -4.73 -6.21 16.17
N GLY A 24 -5.67 -7.15 16.09
CA GLY A 24 -7.02 -7.00 16.62
C GLY A 24 -7.99 -6.22 15.72
N LEU A 25 -7.57 -5.86 14.50
CA LEU A 25 -8.42 -5.18 13.52
C LEU A 25 -9.07 -6.21 12.60
N GLN A 26 -10.34 -6.52 12.82
CA GLN A 26 -11.10 -7.37 11.90
C GLN A 26 -11.51 -6.56 10.66
N VAL A 27 -10.93 -6.93 9.52
CA VAL A 27 -11.22 -6.32 8.23
C VAL A 27 -11.43 -7.40 7.17
N ASP A 28 -12.27 -7.13 6.18
CA ASP A 28 -12.37 -7.96 4.98
C ASP A 28 -11.29 -7.61 3.94
N GLU A 29 -11.22 -8.40 2.87
CA GLU A 29 -10.25 -8.20 1.78
C GLU A 29 -10.39 -6.82 1.09
N ASN A 30 -11.62 -6.34 0.91
CA ASN A 30 -11.88 -5.04 0.28
C ASN A 30 -11.42 -3.88 1.18
N GLN A 31 -11.63 -3.99 2.48
CA GLN A 31 -11.15 -3.04 3.48
C GLN A 31 -9.62 -3.08 3.56
N ALA A 32 -9.01 -4.26 3.62
CA ALA A 32 -7.56 -4.42 3.60
C ALA A 32 -6.94 -3.81 2.34
N LYS A 33 -7.56 -4.00 1.17
CA LYS A 33 -7.14 -3.37 -0.08
C LYS A 33 -7.18 -1.85 -0.02
N LYS A 34 -8.26 -1.25 0.50
CA LYS A 34 -8.39 0.22 0.66
C LYS A 34 -7.33 0.79 1.61
N ILE A 35 -7.10 0.12 2.74
CA ILE A 35 -6.07 0.49 3.71
C ILE A 35 -4.70 0.45 3.06
N LEU A 36 -4.41 -0.65 2.36
CA LEU A 36 -3.13 -0.83 1.67
C LEU A 36 -2.92 0.22 0.58
N ASP A 37 -3.94 0.52 -0.23
CA ASP A 37 -3.89 1.56 -1.26
C ASP A 37 -3.58 2.93 -0.64
N PHE A 38 -4.21 3.27 0.48
CA PHE A 38 -3.94 4.50 1.23
C PHE A 38 -2.49 4.55 1.76
N MET A 39 -1.99 3.45 2.33
CA MET A 39 -0.60 3.39 2.80
C MET A 39 0.42 3.56 1.68
N TYR A 40 0.19 2.99 0.49
CA TYR A 40 1.09 3.20 -0.65
C TYR A 40 1.09 4.66 -1.13
N ILE A 41 -0.05 5.35 -1.08
CA ILE A 41 -0.12 6.78 -1.41
C ILE A 41 0.75 7.57 -0.43
N LEU A 42 0.61 7.32 0.88
CA LEU A 42 1.42 7.99 1.90
C LEU A 42 2.91 7.69 1.74
N ALA A 43 3.28 6.42 1.51
CA ALA A 43 4.68 6.03 1.31
C ALA A 43 5.30 6.77 0.12
N LYS A 44 4.59 6.85 -1.01
CA LYS A 44 5.05 7.61 -2.19
C LYS A 44 5.20 9.10 -1.91
N LEU A 45 4.26 9.68 -1.17
CA LEU A 45 4.34 11.10 -0.79
C LEU A 45 5.56 11.35 0.09
N VAL A 46 5.81 10.51 1.10
CA VAL A 46 6.98 10.63 1.97
C VAL A 46 8.28 10.46 1.19
N VAL A 47 8.36 9.47 0.29
CA VAL A 47 9.53 9.28 -0.57
C VAL A 47 9.78 10.50 -1.45
N LYS A 48 8.73 11.05 -2.07
CA LYS A 48 8.82 12.25 -2.91
C LYS A 48 9.21 13.51 -2.12
N GLU A 49 8.76 13.64 -0.88
CA GLU A 49 9.01 14.86 -0.11
C GLU A 49 10.37 14.84 0.60
N TYR A 50 10.81 13.66 1.06
CA TYR A 50 11.97 13.55 1.96
C TYR A 50 13.13 12.71 1.42
N LEU A 51 12.91 11.92 0.36
CA LEU A 51 13.90 10.96 -0.15
C LEU A 51 14.24 11.17 -1.63
N SER A 52 13.64 12.17 -2.30
CA SER A 52 14.10 12.62 -3.62
C SER A 52 14.91 13.90 -3.50
N GLU A 53 16.07 13.79 -2.85
CA GLU A 53 17.24 14.60 -3.16
C GLU A 53 18.42 13.62 -3.32
N ASP A 54 18.81 13.41 -4.58
CA ASP A 54 20.18 13.18 -5.10
C ASP A 54 20.11 12.47 -6.47
N GLU A 55 19.71 13.21 -7.50
CA GLU A 55 20.24 13.02 -8.85
C GLU A 55 20.77 14.38 -9.33
N ASN A 56 22.03 14.67 -8.98
CA ASN A 56 22.90 15.51 -9.80
C ASN A 56 23.50 14.64 -10.92
#